data_AF-A0AAE4EWQ4-F1
#
_entry.id   AF-A0AAE4EWQ4-F1
#
_cell.length_a   1.000
_cell.length_b   1.000
_cell.length_c   1.000
_cell.angle_alpha   90.00
_cell.angle_beta   90.00
_cell.angle_gamma   90.00
#
_symmetry.space_group_name_H-M   'P 1'
#
loop_
_entity.id
_entity.type
_entity.pdbx_description
1 polymer ?
#
loop_
_entity_poly.entity_id
_entity_poly.type
_entity_poly.pdbx_seq_one_letter_code
_entity_poly.pdbx_strand_id
1 'polypeptide(L)'
;MEKPSVKCALLATMIAKHKWGTPIAKEDLLSLSAIGDDYPTARDVYDDLRSEPYITYRGNRGIELSKSNFGQLADVLYHECNWEKWEIDSRLKHYEGIENHDWA
;
A
#
# COMPACT_ATOMS: atom_id res chain seq x y z
N MET A 1 10.59 17.43 -1.55
CA MET A 1 9.64 16.29 -1.47
C MET A 1 8.45 16.78 -0.67
N GLU A 2 7.29 16.83 -1.30
CA GLU A 2 6.03 17.01 -0.57
C GLU A 2 5.80 15.81 0.34
N LYS A 3 5.13 16.03 1.48
CA LYS A 3 4.77 14.94 2.38
C LYS A 3 3.82 14.00 1.62
N PRO A 4 4.10 12.69 1.55
CA PRO A 4 3.17 11.76 0.92
C PRO A 4 1.81 11.83 1.62
N SER A 5 0.73 11.63 0.85
CA SER A 5 -0.60 11.49 1.43
C SER A 5 -0.60 10.36 2.47
N VAL A 6 -1.55 10.41 3.41
CA VAL A 6 -1.68 9.36 4.41
C VAL A 6 -1.85 7.98 3.76
N LYS A 7 -2.67 7.87 2.71
CA LYS A 7 -2.82 6.64 1.90
C LYS A 7 -1.47 6.13 1.40
N CYS A 8 -0.68 7.01 0.78
CA CYS A 8 0.63 6.64 0.25
C CYS A 8 1.64 6.27 1.34
N ALA A 9 1.60 6.93 2.50
CA ALA A 9 2.44 6.56 3.65
C ALA A 9 2.08 5.18 4.22
N LEU A 10 0.78 4.86 4.31
CA LEU A 10 0.33 3.53 4.73
C LEU A 10 0.77 2.46 3.72
N LEU A 11 0.53 2.67 2.42
CA LEU A 11 0.91 1.72 1.37
C LEU A 11 2.43 1.52 1.28
N ALA A 12 3.22 2.59 1.37
CA ALA A 12 4.67 2.52 1.43
C ALA A 12 5.14 1.67 2.60
N THR A 13 4.51 1.82 3.76
CA THR A 13 4.81 1.02 4.96
C THR A 13 4.44 -0.43 4.76
N MET A 14 3.27 -0.71 4.18
CA MET A 14 2.89 -2.07 3.84
C MET A 14 3.94 -2.70 2.91
N ILE A 15 4.34 -2.02 1.83
CA ILE A 15 5.34 -2.52 0.88
C ILE A 15 6.72 -2.73 1.53
N ALA A 16 7.14 -1.81 2.41
CA ALA A 16 8.43 -1.88 3.07
C ALA A 16 8.50 -2.95 4.18
N LYS A 17 7.39 -3.19 4.89
CA LYS A 17 7.31 -4.10 6.04
C LYS A 17 6.74 -5.47 5.68
N HIS A 18 5.97 -5.60 4.59
CA HIS A 18 5.31 -6.84 4.24
C HIS A 18 6.23 -7.79 3.50
N LYS A 19 6.37 -8.96 4.12
CA LYS A 19 6.83 -10.21 3.51
C LYS A 19 5.74 -10.85 2.63
N TRP A 20 5.06 -10.06 1.78
CA TRP A 20 4.08 -10.53 0.78
C TRP A 20 3.10 -11.63 1.26
N GLY A 21 2.09 -11.25 2.06
CA GLY A 21 1.04 -12.18 2.56
C GLY A 21 1.01 -12.41 4.07
N THR A 22 1.67 -11.54 4.85
CA THR A 22 1.47 -11.47 6.30
C THR A 22 0.60 -10.26 6.61
N PRO A 23 -0.57 -10.39 7.25
CA PRO A 23 -1.40 -9.25 7.64
C PRO A 23 -0.72 -8.33 8.65
N ILE A 24 -0.99 -7.02 8.55
CA ILE A 24 -0.59 -6.00 9.53
C ILE A 24 -1.82 -5.42 10.24
N ALA A 25 -1.77 -5.36 11.56
CA ALA A 25 -2.83 -4.78 12.37
C ALA A 25 -2.93 -3.26 12.17
N LYS A 26 -4.11 -2.68 12.43
CA LYS A 26 -4.38 -1.24 12.26
C LYS A 26 -3.36 -0.39 13.02
N GLU A 27 -3.25 -0.57 14.33
CA GLU A 27 -2.35 0.25 15.17
C GLU A 27 -0.88 0.07 14.81
N ASP A 28 -0.46 -1.14 14.42
CA ASP A 28 0.90 -1.38 13.94
C ASP A 28 1.17 -0.62 12.63
N LEU A 29 0.23 -0.66 11.69
CA LEU A 29 0.38 0.05 10.42
C LEU A 29 0.43 1.57 10.64
N LEU A 30 -0.47 2.10 11.46
CA LEU A 30 -0.50 3.53 11.77
C LEU A 30 0.79 4.01 12.46
N SER A 31 1.28 3.26 13.46
CA SER A 31 2.48 3.62 14.22
C SER A 31 3.78 3.48 13.42
N LEU A 32 3.84 2.58 12.45
CA LEU A 32 5.01 2.39 11.58
C LEU A 32 5.05 3.35 10.39
N SER A 33 3.93 4.01 10.08
CA SER A 33 3.81 4.85 8.89
C SER A 33 4.27 6.28 9.13
N ALA A 34 4.81 6.91 8.09
CA ALA A 34 5.25 8.30 8.10
C ALA A 34 4.08 9.32 8.03
N ILE A 35 3.05 9.13 8.88
CA ILE A 35 1.83 9.95 8.90
C ILE A 35 1.96 11.21 9.78
N GLY A 36 2.99 11.30 10.63
CA GLY A 36 3.11 12.37 11.62
C GLY A 36 2.01 12.28 12.68
N ASP A 37 1.42 13.41 13.06
CA ASP A 37 0.34 13.46 14.06
C ASP A 37 -1.07 13.21 13.49
N ASP A 38 -1.18 12.84 12.21
CA ASP A 38 -2.45 12.72 11.48
C ASP A 38 -3.18 11.38 11.69
N TYR A 39 -3.21 10.93 12.94
CA TYR A 39 -3.83 9.66 13.34
C TYR A 39 -5.34 9.58 13.03
N PRO A 40 -6.15 10.64 13.22
CA PRO A 40 -7.57 10.61 12.85
C PRO A 40 -7.76 10.28 11.37
N THR A 41 -7.13 11.04 10.47
CA THR A 41 -7.18 10.80 9.03
C THR A 41 -6.64 9.42 8.67
N ALA A 42 -5.56 8.97 9.32
CA ALA A 42 -5.00 7.65 9.06
C ALA A 42 -5.92 6.50 9.46
N ARG A 43 -6.75 6.68 10.49
CA ARG A 43 -7.77 5.69 10.85
C ARG A 43 -8.86 5.58 9.79
N ASP A 44 -9.29 6.71 9.24
CA ASP A 44 -10.30 6.75 8.19
C ASP A 44 -9.75 6.15 6.89
N VAL A 45 -8.55 6.56 6.48
CA VAL A 45 -7.88 6.00 5.30
C VAL A 45 -7.59 4.50 5.46
N TYR A 46 -7.23 4.03 6.65
CA TYR A 46 -7.12 2.60 6.91
C TYR A 46 -8.46 1.89 6.68
N ASP A 47 -9.55 2.50 7.14
CA ASP A 47 -10.87 1.91 7.03
C ASP A 47 -11.34 1.83 5.57
N ASP A 48 -10.98 2.83 4.75
CA ASP A 48 -11.16 2.83 3.30
C ASP A 48 -10.31 1.75 2.61
N LEU A 49 -9.02 1.64 2.97
CA LEU A 49 -8.10 0.64 2.42
C LEU A 49 -8.62 -0.80 2.57
N ARG A 50 -9.41 -1.11 3.60
CA ARG A 50 -10.00 -2.45 3.76
C ARG A 50 -10.92 -2.86 2.61
N SER A 51 -11.47 -1.88 1.89
CA SER A 51 -12.38 -2.09 0.77
C SER A 51 -11.68 -2.07 -0.58
N GLU A 52 -10.39 -1.74 -0.60
CA GLU A 52 -9.63 -1.65 -1.85
C GLU A 52 -9.32 -3.04 -2.42
N PRO A 53 -9.44 -3.24 -3.74
CA PRO A 53 -9.25 -4.54 -4.38
C PRO A 53 -7.82 -5.09 -4.26
N TYR A 54 -6.82 -4.22 -4.14
CA TYR A 54 -5.44 -4.60 -3.88
C TYR A 54 -5.12 -4.90 -2.41
N ILE A 55 -6.13 -4.87 -1.54
CA ILE A 55 -6.05 -5.23 -0.12
C ILE A 55 -6.93 -6.45 0.16
N THR A 56 -6.47 -7.32 1.06
CA THR A 56 -7.28 -8.38 1.66
C THR A 56 -7.42 -8.11 3.15
N TYR A 57 -8.67 -7.90 3.60
CA TYR A 57 -8.97 -7.75 5.02
C TYR A 57 -9.07 -9.12 5.71
N ARG A 58 -8.35 -9.29 6.82
CA ARG A 58 -8.25 -10.54 7.58
C ARG A 58 -8.83 -10.42 9.00
N GLY A 59 -9.85 -9.58 9.17
CA GLY A 59 -10.50 -9.37 10.47
C GLY A 59 -9.53 -8.79 11.49
N ASN A 60 -9.45 -9.42 12.67
CA ASN A 60 -8.57 -8.99 13.77
C ASN A 60 -7.07 -9.08 13.45
N ARG A 61 -6.68 -9.78 12.38
CA ARG A 61 -5.29 -9.83 11.92
C ARG A 61 -4.89 -8.59 11.11
N GLY A 62 -5.86 -7.75 10.75
CA GLY A 62 -5.66 -6.51 9.99
C GLY A 62 -5.72 -6.71 8.47
N ILE A 63 -4.87 -6.01 7.72
CA ILE A 63 -4.90 -5.99 6.24
C ILE A 63 -3.61 -6.53 5.64
N GLU A 64 -3.69 -7.12 4.45
CA GLU A 64 -2.53 -7.54 3.66
C GLU A 64 -2.68 -7.12 2.20
N LEU A 65 -1.55 -6.98 1.49
CA LEU A 65 -1.57 -6.74 0.05
C LEU A 65 -2.04 -8.00 -0.70
N SER A 66 -2.99 -7.82 -1.61
CA SER A 66 -3.50 -8.89 -2.49
C SER A 66 -2.57 -9.11 -3.67
N LYS A 67 -1.83 -10.22 -3.67
CA LYS A 67 -0.93 -10.61 -4.78
C LYS A 67 -1.64 -10.72 -6.12
N SER A 68 -2.93 -11.08 -6.10
CA SER A 68 -3.74 -11.23 -7.30
C SER A 68 -4.11 -9.90 -7.96
N ASN A 69 -3.94 -8.76 -7.27
CA ASN A 69 -4.36 -7.44 -7.73
C ASN A 69 -3.21 -6.41 -7.71
N PHE A 70 -1.97 -6.86 -7.94
CA PHE A 70 -0.80 -5.96 -7.95
C PHE A 70 -0.80 -4.95 -9.10
N GLY A 71 -1.51 -5.19 -10.21
CA GLY A 71 -1.68 -4.19 -11.25
C GLY A 71 -2.33 -2.92 -10.70
N GLN A 72 -3.46 -3.04 -10.01
CA GLN A 72 -4.15 -1.88 -9.42
C GLN A 72 -3.33 -1.22 -8.30
N LEU A 73 -2.57 -2.00 -7.53
CA LEU A 73 -1.63 -1.42 -6.57
C LEU A 73 -0.55 -0.58 -7.28
N ALA A 74 0.00 -1.08 -8.39
CA ALA A 74 1.00 -0.37 -9.19
C ALA A 74 0.43 0.94 -9.75
N ASP A 75 -0.81 0.94 -10.27
CA ASP A 75 -1.50 2.14 -10.74
C ASP A 75 -1.60 3.20 -9.65
N VAL A 76 -2.06 2.81 -8.45
CA VAL A 76 -2.18 3.72 -7.30
C VAL A 76 -0.80 4.27 -6.88
N LEU A 77 0.22 3.40 -6.80
CA LEU A 77 1.56 3.85 -6.45
C LEU A 77 2.12 4.84 -7.47
N TYR A 78 1.87 4.60 -8.75
CA TYR A 78 2.38 5.44 -9.84
C TYR A 78 1.63 6.76 -9.92
N HIS A 79 0.31 6.71 -10.11
CA HIS A 79 -0.51 7.89 -10.40
C HIS A 79 -0.88 8.72 -9.16
N GLU A 80 -1.10 8.08 -8.01
CA GLU A 80 -1.51 8.79 -6.79
C GLU A 80 -0.34 9.06 -5.85
N CYS A 81 0.61 8.12 -5.76
CA CYS A 81 1.74 8.22 -4.83
C CYS A 81 3.02 8.75 -5.46
N ASN A 82 3.02 9.02 -6.78
CA ASN A 82 4.17 9.53 -7.53
C ASN A 82 5.42 8.65 -7.37
N TRP A 83 5.24 7.34 -7.23
CA TRP A 83 6.37 6.41 -7.28
C TRP A 83 6.84 6.27 -8.71
N GLU A 84 8.14 6.17 -8.91
CA GLU A 84 8.70 5.87 -10.21
C GLU A 84 8.49 4.41 -10.57
N LYS A 85 8.38 4.10 -11.87
CA LYS A 85 8.20 2.72 -12.37
C LYS A 85 9.27 1.77 -11.83
N TRP A 86 10.52 2.24 -11.76
CA TRP A 86 11.65 1.45 -11.24
C TRP A 86 11.53 1.21 -9.72
N GLU A 87 10.94 2.13 -8.96
CA GLU A 87 10.69 1.93 -7.53
C GLU A 87 9.64 0.83 -7.35
N ILE A 88 8.56 0.89 -8.13
CA ILE A 88 7.48 -0.10 -8.10
C ILE A 88 8.00 -1.47 -8.51
N ASP A 89 8.74 -1.58 -9.62
CA ASP A 89 9.35 -2.82 -10.09
C ASP A 89 10.30 -3.44 -9.05
N SER A 90 11.20 -2.63 -8.48
CA SER A 90 12.15 -3.10 -7.47
C SER A 90 11.48 -3.62 -6.19
N ARG A 91 10.26 -3.13 -5.90
CA ARG A 91 9.52 -3.45 -4.69
C ARG A 91 8.51 -4.56 -4.92
N LEU A 92 7.70 -4.55 -5.98
CA LEU A 92 6.63 -5.53 -6.24
C LEU A 92 7.16 -6.85 -6.86
N LYS A 93 8.08 -7.54 -6.18
CA LYS A 93 8.80 -8.73 -6.70
C LYS A 93 7.95 -9.93 -7.15
N HIS A 94 6.67 -9.98 -6.80
CA HIS A 94 5.76 -11.06 -7.22
C HIS A 94 4.72 -10.57 -8.23
N TYR A 95 4.90 -9.38 -8.79
CA TYR A 95 4.02 -8.89 -9.83
C TYR A 95 4.48 -9.42 -11.19
N GLU A 96 3.93 -10.57 -11.61
CA GLU A 96 4.24 -11.18 -12.91
C GLU A 96 3.90 -10.28 -14.12
N GLY A 97 2.99 -9.33 -13.94
CA GLY A 97 2.54 -8.42 -14.99
C GLY A 97 3.37 -7.14 -15.13
N ILE A 98 4.41 -6.91 -14.32
CA ILE A 98 5.15 -5.64 -14.27
C ILE A 98 5.74 -5.25 -15.64
N GLU A 99 6.28 -6.21 -16.39
CA GLU A 99 6.94 -5.98 -17.68
C GLU A 99 5.97 -5.47 -18.75
N ASN A 100 4.69 -5.89 -18.67
CA ASN A 100 3.64 -5.52 -19.61
C ASN A 100 2.60 -4.57 -18.99
N HIS A 101 2.90 -4.02 -17.81
CA HIS A 101 1.98 -3.14 -17.11
C HIS A 101 1.79 -1.84 -17.91
N ASP A 102 0.53 -1.47 -18.15
CA ASP A 102 0.21 -0.22 -18.82
C ASP A 102 0.25 0.91 -17.80
N TRP A 103 1.19 1.83 -17.98
CA TRP A 103 1.43 2.96 -17.07
C TRP A 103 0.82 4.27 -17.61
N ALA A 104 0.11 4.21 -18.75
CA ALA A 104 -0.33 5.37 -19.51
C ALA A 104 -1.67 5.94 -19.04
#